data_AF-F9X3R2-F1
#
_entry.id   AF-F9X3R2-F1
#
_cell.length_a   1.000
_cell.length_b   1.000
_cell.length_c   1.000
_cell.angle_alpha   90.00
_cell.angle_beta   90.00
_cell.angle_gamma   90.00
#
_symmetry.space_group_name_H-M   'P 1'
#
loop_
_entity.id
_entity.type
_entity.pdbx_description
1 polymer ?
#
loop_
_entity_poly.entity_id
_entity_poly.type
_entity_poly.pdbx_seq_one_letter_code
_entity_poly.pdbx_strand_id
1 'polypeptide(L)'
;LAAVEISKVDMPEAEKSAKESFRADLQKVCRQICQENRSLPAVSLECFGSFQSGFASAGSDMDLVIVVQDANAMASCFSLLEHDLPRTLEKKLLESGFGARLLTRTRVPIIKVCQSPADDFLGKLREEREKWNALPDEQKYPHLYPEDQVIGSETAVTNGAHPEKIDTPTSTMTREGAVTTITKKVSDDAPAAPATPQEPTDADALKSQQVQKSKRDQPKSWLREKKPGPLDFPNEGVGIQCDINFFNPLGLHNTQMLRCYSMCDPRVRPMVLFVKSWAKQRKINSSYSGTLSSYGYVLMVLHYLMNVARPPVLPNLQMAWRPQGCTPSSVTRTEVDGWTVDFWRNEEEIQNAVRKGQMSSNRDSLGSLLADFFQYYSSMGQGPQFRWTQQVLSLRTEHGILTKEAKGWVKAQTEEGEGKKIQHRYLFCIEDPFELAHNVARTVTHNGIVAIRDEFRRAYRILQSIGNGHPANEGPLFAKLVEDEP
;
A
#
# COMPACT_ATOMS: atom_id res chain seq x y z
N LEU A 1 25.73 17.51 0.93
CA LEU A 1 24.41 17.11 0.39
C LEU A 1 23.43 16.71 1.49
N ALA A 2 23.71 15.66 2.28
CA ALA A 2 22.80 15.16 3.31
C ALA A 2 22.33 16.25 4.29
N ALA A 3 23.25 17.03 4.87
CA ALA A 3 22.89 18.11 5.80
C ALA A 3 21.89 19.12 5.21
N VAL A 4 22.06 19.49 3.93
CA VAL A 4 21.17 20.43 3.24
C VAL A 4 19.80 19.79 3.01
N GLU A 5 19.74 18.58 2.46
CA GLU A 5 18.46 17.94 2.12
C GLU A 5 17.65 17.55 3.36
N ILE A 6 18.31 17.07 4.42
CA ILE A 6 17.64 16.73 5.68
C ILE A 6 16.98 17.97 6.30
N SER A 7 17.68 19.11 6.32
CA SER A 7 17.13 20.35 6.88
C SER A 7 15.86 20.83 6.18
N LYS A 8 15.69 20.54 4.89
CA LYS A 8 14.51 20.91 4.10
C LYS A 8 13.30 20.04 4.38
N VAL A 9 13.53 18.78 4.76
CA VAL A 9 12.47 17.78 4.97
C VAL A 9 12.23 17.47 6.43
N ASP A 10 12.98 18.09 7.33
CA ASP A 10 12.79 17.93 8.77
C ASP A 10 11.49 18.60 9.21
N MET A 11 10.67 17.89 9.96
CA MET A 11 9.37 18.40 10.39
C MET A 11 9.55 19.37 11.57
N PRO A 12 9.16 20.65 11.43
CA PRO A 12 9.27 21.62 12.50
C PRO A 12 8.30 21.31 13.64
N GLU A 13 8.63 21.75 14.86
CA GLU A 13 7.82 21.48 16.05
C GLU A 13 6.41 22.08 15.98
N ALA A 14 6.27 23.23 15.29
CA ALA A 14 4.97 23.84 15.01
C ALA A 14 4.07 22.92 14.16
N GLU A 15 4.63 22.23 13.15
CA GLU A 15 3.86 21.27 12.34
C GLU A 15 3.46 20.05 13.18
N LYS A 16 4.34 19.54 14.04
CA LYS A 16 4.00 18.44 14.95
C LYS A 16 2.87 18.81 15.91
N SER A 17 2.93 20.01 16.47
CA SER A 17 1.90 20.53 17.38
C SER A 17 0.56 20.72 16.67
N ALA A 18 0.58 21.21 15.42
CA ALA A 18 -0.62 21.36 14.59
C ALA A 18 -1.24 19.98 14.25
N LYS A 19 -0.41 18.98 13.95
CA LYS A 19 -0.84 17.59 13.71
C LYS A 19 -1.50 16.96 14.94
N GLU A 20 -0.91 17.15 16.12
CA GLU A 20 -1.52 16.66 17.36
C GLU A 20 -2.85 17.37 17.66
N SER A 21 -2.94 18.67 17.40
CA SER A 21 -4.19 19.44 17.54
C SER A 21 -5.26 18.91 16.59
N PHE A 22 -4.90 18.65 15.33
CA PHE A 22 -5.81 18.07 14.34
C PHE A 22 -6.29 16.68 14.74
N ARG A 23 -5.40 15.80 15.23
CA ARG A 23 -5.79 14.50 15.79
C ARG A 23 -6.77 14.66 16.95
N ALA A 24 -6.54 15.62 17.85
CA ALA A 24 -7.43 15.89 18.97
C ALA A 24 -8.83 16.36 18.52
N ASP A 25 -8.91 17.13 17.43
CA ASP A 25 -10.19 17.53 16.83
C ASP A 25 -10.93 16.33 16.23
N LEU A 26 -10.24 15.47 15.48
CA LEU A 26 -10.83 14.22 14.96
C LEU A 26 -11.28 13.29 16.09
N GLN A 27 -10.53 13.22 17.19
CA GLN A 27 -10.90 12.46 18.38
C GLN A 27 -12.21 12.97 19.01
N LYS A 28 -12.49 14.28 18.97
CA LYS A 28 -13.77 14.84 19.46
C LYS A 28 -14.93 14.33 18.60
N VAL A 29 -14.76 14.24 17.28
CA VAL A 29 -15.76 13.69 16.37
C VAL A 29 -16.05 12.22 16.69
N CYS A 30 -15.01 11.39 16.88
CA CYS A 30 -15.20 10.00 17.28
C CYS A 30 -15.94 9.86 18.62
N ARG A 31 -15.58 10.68 19.63
CA ARG A 31 -16.26 10.67 20.93
C ARG A 31 -17.73 11.04 20.82
N GLN A 32 -18.06 12.03 20.01
CA GLN A 32 -19.44 12.43 19.78
C GLN A 32 -20.27 11.29 19.18
N ILE A 33 -19.72 10.58 18.19
CA ILE A 33 -20.39 9.41 17.57
C ILE A 33 -20.64 8.31 18.61
N CYS A 34 -19.65 7.96 19.43
CA CYS A 34 -19.82 6.96 20.49
C CYS A 34 -20.83 7.40 21.57
N GLN A 35 -20.95 8.70 21.85
CA GLN A 35 -21.94 9.22 22.79
C GLN A 35 -23.37 9.20 22.22
N GLU A 36 -23.52 9.50 20.92
CA GLU A 36 -24.79 9.47 20.20
C GLU A 36 -25.27 8.02 19.96
N ASN A 37 -24.35 7.06 19.79
CA ASN A 37 -24.66 5.65 19.61
C ASN A 37 -24.06 4.78 20.73
N ARG A 38 -24.88 4.46 21.74
CA ARG A 38 -24.50 3.65 22.90
C ARG A 38 -24.14 2.21 22.58
N SER A 39 -24.39 1.70 21.37
CA SER A 39 -23.93 0.36 20.97
C SER A 39 -22.44 0.32 20.61
N LEU A 40 -21.82 1.48 20.37
CA LEU A 40 -20.40 1.57 20.03
C LEU A 40 -19.54 1.64 21.30
N PRO A 41 -18.38 0.96 21.33
CA PRO A 41 -17.46 1.09 22.44
C PRO A 41 -16.78 2.46 22.45
N ALA A 42 -16.19 2.82 23.59
CA ALA A 42 -15.31 3.98 23.67
C ALA A 42 -14.04 3.72 22.85
N VAL A 43 -13.61 4.73 22.07
CA VAL A 43 -12.43 4.62 21.20
C VAL A 43 -11.44 5.78 21.36
N SER A 44 -10.16 5.46 21.26
CA SER A 44 -9.07 6.42 21.02
C SER A 44 -8.65 6.44 19.57
N LEU A 45 -8.13 7.60 19.17
CA LEU A 45 -7.55 7.86 17.86
C LEU A 45 -6.05 8.04 18.05
N GLU A 46 -5.27 7.04 17.63
CA GLU A 46 -3.82 6.96 17.88
C GLU A 46 -3.01 7.16 16.60
N CYS A 47 -1.92 7.91 16.71
CA CYS A 47 -0.97 8.07 15.62
C CYS A 47 -0.14 6.79 15.46
N PHE A 48 0.02 6.36 14.22
CA PHE A 48 0.99 5.33 13.85
C PHE A 48 1.79 5.75 12.61
N GLY A 49 2.59 4.86 12.05
CA GLY A 49 3.33 5.11 10.82
C GLY A 49 4.47 6.11 11.00
N SER A 50 4.70 6.94 9.99
CA SER A 50 5.93 7.74 9.93
C SER A 50 6.02 8.83 11.00
N PHE A 51 4.88 9.42 11.39
CA PHE A 51 4.82 10.46 12.43
C PHE A 51 5.23 9.89 13.79
N GLN A 52 4.64 8.77 14.17
CA GLN A 52 4.90 8.12 15.46
C GLN A 52 6.27 7.41 15.52
N SER A 53 6.77 6.88 14.40
CA SER A 53 8.10 6.24 14.35
C SER A 53 9.27 7.22 14.31
N GLY A 54 9.02 8.52 14.18
CA GLY A 54 10.06 9.56 14.07
C GLY A 54 10.66 9.71 12.66
N PHE A 55 10.12 9.02 11.67
CA PHE A 55 10.57 9.04 10.28
C PHE A 55 9.70 9.89 9.34
N ALA A 56 8.78 10.70 9.89
CA ALA A 56 8.00 11.65 9.12
C ALA A 56 8.87 12.80 8.61
N SER A 57 8.58 13.23 7.38
CA SER A 57 9.14 14.43 6.77
C SER A 57 8.12 15.56 6.85
N ALA A 58 8.56 16.81 6.80
CA ALA A 58 7.69 17.98 6.68
C ALA A 58 6.66 17.79 5.56
N GLY A 59 5.41 18.14 5.85
CA GLY A 59 4.28 17.99 4.93
C GLY A 59 3.85 16.56 4.62
N SER A 60 4.32 15.54 5.36
CA SER A 60 3.79 14.18 5.22
C SER A 60 2.40 14.04 5.83
N ASP A 61 1.60 13.13 5.32
CA ASP A 61 0.31 12.79 5.92
C ASP A 61 0.48 12.16 7.31
N MET A 62 -0.59 12.14 8.09
CA MET A 62 -0.67 11.38 9.34
C MET A 62 -1.34 10.03 9.10
N ASP A 63 -0.83 8.98 9.72
CA ASP A 63 -1.51 7.69 9.76
C ASP A 63 -2.14 7.53 11.14
N LEU A 64 -3.45 7.29 11.17
CA LEU A 64 -4.23 7.23 12.38
C LEU A 64 -4.97 5.89 12.49
N VAL A 65 -5.13 5.36 13.69
CA VAL A 65 -5.88 4.11 13.93
C VAL A 65 -6.87 4.30 15.07
N ILE A 66 -8.05 3.70 14.91
CA ILE A 66 -9.05 3.61 15.96
C ILE A 66 -8.69 2.43 16.88
N VAL A 67 -8.59 2.71 18.18
CA VAL A 67 -8.30 1.71 19.22
C VAL A 67 -9.45 1.67 20.20
N VAL A 68 -9.97 0.47 20.47
CA VAL A 68 -11.06 0.24 21.43
C VAL A 68 -10.50 0.27 22.87
N GLN A 69 -11.16 1.01 23.76
CA GLN A 69 -10.66 1.24 25.13
C GLN A 69 -11.19 0.25 26.19
N ASP A 70 -11.72 -0.91 25.79
CA ASP A 70 -12.37 -1.87 26.70
C ASP A 70 -11.38 -2.84 27.37
N ALA A 71 -11.68 -3.27 28.60
CA ALA A 71 -10.83 -4.09 29.48
C ALA A 71 -10.58 -5.52 28.96
N ASN A 72 -11.34 -5.96 27.95
CA ASN A 72 -11.23 -7.28 27.33
C ASN A 72 -10.88 -7.17 25.83
N ALA A 73 -9.86 -6.37 25.53
CA ALA A 73 -9.36 -6.04 24.18
C ALA A 73 -9.02 -7.28 23.29
N MET A 74 -8.92 -8.48 23.87
CA MET A 74 -8.70 -9.72 23.12
C MET A 74 -9.97 -10.38 22.57
N ALA A 75 -11.15 -10.08 23.13
CA ALA A 75 -12.42 -10.70 22.73
C ALA A 75 -13.35 -9.74 21.94
N SER A 76 -13.05 -8.45 21.94
CA SER A 76 -13.75 -7.45 21.13
C SER A 76 -13.10 -7.36 19.74
N CYS A 77 -13.13 -8.47 19.01
CA CYS A 77 -13.20 -8.41 17.54
C CYS A 77 -14.60 -7.89 17.17
N PHE A 78 -14.94 -6.69 17.64
CA PHE A 78 -16.02 -5.92 17.06
C PHE A 78 -15.50 -5.58 15.67
N SER A 79 -16.09 -6.18 14.64
CA SER A 79 -15.94 -5.60 13.33
C SER A 79 -16.53 -4.20 13.44
N LEU A 80 -15.70 -3.16 13.52
CA LEU A 80 -16.16 -1.77 13.51
C LEU A 80 -17.05 -1.48 12.28
N LEU A 81 -17.11 -2.40 11.31
CA LEU A 81 -17.99 -2.40 10.15
C LEU A 81 -19.43 -2.87 10.44
N GLU A 82 -19.69 -3.64 11.51
CA GLU A 82 -21.01 -4.25 11.82
C GLU A 82 -22.13 -3.23 12.12
N HIS A 83 -21.78 -1.97 12.39
CA HIS A 83 -22.73 -0.88 12.63
C HIS A 83 -22.48 0.33 11.72
N ASP A 84 -21.81 0.11 10.59
CA ASP A 84 -21.52 1.15 9.60
C ASP A 84 -20.76 2.36 10.19
N LEU A 85 -19.92 2.13 11.21
CA LEU A 85 -19.10 3.18 11.82
C LEU A 85 -18.26 3.94 10.80
N PRO A 86 -17.60 3.30 9.80
CA PRO A 86 -16.83 4.05 8.82
C PRO A 86 -17.66 5.07 8.05
N ARG A 87 -18.89 4.73 7.66
CA ARG A 87 -19.77 5.65 6.94
C ARG A 87 -20.39 6.70 7.85
N THR A 88 -20.67 6.34 9.10
CA THR A 88 -21.14 7.29 10.12
C THR A 88 -20.05 8.32 10.42
N LEU A 89 -18.81 7.88 10.56
CA LEU A 89 -17.65 8.75 10.78
C LEU A 89 -17.38 9.62 9.56
N GLU A 90 -17.37 9.05 8.35
CA GLU A 90 -17.25 9.81 7.09
C GLU A 90 -18.30 10.93 7.02
N LYS A 91 -19.57 10.60 7.29
CA LYS A 91 -20.67 11.57 7.29
C LYS A 91 -20.46 12.69 8.31
N LYS A 92 -20.17 12.34 9.57
CA LYS A 92 -19.99 13.34 10.65
C LYS A 92 -18.79 14.26 10.38
N LEU A 93 -17.72 13.74 9.78
CA LEU A 93 -16.56 14.54 9.37
C LEU A 93 -16.94 15.56 8.29
N LEU A 94 -17.68 15.13 7.24
CA LEU A 94 -18.18 16.03 6.19
C LEU A 94 -19.14 17.11 6.74
N GLU A 95 -20.00 16.75 7.69
CA GLU A 95 -20.90 17.70 8.37
C GLU A 95 -20.13 18.72 9.22
N SER A 96 -19.01 18.31 9.81
CA SER A 96 -18.12 19.17 10.62
C SER A 96 -17.19 20.05 9.79
N GLY A 97 -17.28 20.00 8.45
CA GLY A 97 -16.48 20.83 7.53
C GLY A 97 -15.13 20.23 7.13
N PHE A 98 -14.79 19.03 7.60
CA PHE A 98 -13.61 18.30 7.13
C PHE A 98 -13.87 17.67 5.77
N GLY A 99 -12.83 17.52 4.95
CA GLY A 99 -12.92 16.69 3.75
C GLY A 99 -12.72 15.24 4.15
N ALA A 100 -13.68 14.36 3.89
CA ALA A 100 -13.57 12.94 4.23
C ALA A 100 -14.01 12.04 3.07
N ARG A 101 -13.33 10.89 2.90
CA ARG A 101 -13.67 9.89 1.89
C ARG A 101 -13.31 8.49 2.35
N LEU A 102 -14.29 7.59 2.44
CA LEU A 102 -14.08 6.19 2.76
C LEU A 102 -13.60 5.41 1.53
N LEU A 103 -12.49 4.71 1.68
CA LEU A 103 -11.93 3.80 0.69
C LEU A 103 -12.07 2.36 1.22
N THR A 104 -12.99 1.60 0.61
CA THR A 104 -13.27 0.20 0.99
C THR A 104 -12.52 -0.82 0.13
N ARG A 105 -11.98 -0.40 -1.02
CA ARG A 105 -11.23 -1.26 -1.97
C ARG A 105 -9.72 -1.29 -1.68
N THR A 106 -9.35 -1.14 -0.41
CA THR A 106 -7.99 -1.31 0.10
C THR A 106 -7.89 -2.64 0.85
N ARG A 107 -6.68 -3.02 1.28
CA ARG A 107 -6.49 -4.21 2.13
C ARG A 107 -7.15 -4.03 3.50
N VAL A 108 -6.98 -2.85 4.08
CA VAL A 108 -7.65 -2.40 5.30
C VAL A 108 -8.49 -1.18 4.90
N PRO A 109 -9.81 -1.16 5.13
CA PRO A 109 -10.63 0.01 4.86
C PRO A 109 -10.08 1.24 5.60
N ILE A 110 -10.00 2.37 4.91
CA ILE A 110 -9.49 3.63 5.47
C ILE A 110 -10.41 4.80 5.13
N ILE A 111 -10.49 5.80 6.00
CA ILE A 111 -11.03 7.12 5.65
C ILE A 111 -9.85 8.06 5.42
N LYS A 112 -9.80 8.65 4.21
CA LYS A 112 -8.94 9.80 3.94
C LYS A 112 -9.59 11.05 4.48
N VAL A 113 -8.86 11.86 5.24
CA VAL A 113 -9.34 13.11 5.85
C VAL A 113 -8.39 14.26 5.57
N CYS A 114 -8.92 15.46 5.31
CA CYS A 114 -8.17 16.70 5.25
C CYS A 114 -8.83 17.79 6.10
N GLN A 115 -7.98 18.61 6.70
CA GLN A 115 -8.37 19.58 7.72
C GLN A 115 -9.18 20.75 7.17
N SER A 116 -8.88 21.22 5.96
CA SER A 116 -9.42 22.48 5.43
C SER A 116 -9.63 22.40 3.91
N PRO A 117 -10.57 21.56 3.42
CA PRO A 117 -10.88 21.51 2.00
C PRO A 117 -11.46 22.84 1.51
N ALA A 118 -11.22 23.18 0.24
CA ALA A 118 -11.96 24.24 -0.43
C ALA A 118 -13.46 23.89 -0.55
N ASP A 119 -14.34 24.89 -0.55
CA ASP A 119 -15.80 24.70 -0.55
C ASP A 119 -16.29 23.86 -1.74
N ASP A 120 -15.70 24.08 -2.93
CA ASP A 120 -16.05 23.33 -4.14
C ASP A 120 -15.67 21.84 -4.03
N PHE A 121 -14.52 21.56 -3.40
CA PHE A 121 -14.04 20.21 -3.18
C PHE A 121 -14.84 19.50 -2.10
N LEU A 122 -15.18 20.19 -1.01
CA LEU A 122 -16.06 19.69 0.03
C LEU A 122 -17.46 19.38 -0.53
N GLY A 123 -17.98 20.22 -1.43
CA GLY A 123 -19.22 19.97 -2.17
C GLY A 123 -19.17 18.65 -2.95
N LYS A 124 -18.13 18.44 -3.75
CA LYS A 124 -17.93 17.19 -4.52
C LYS A 124 -17.86 15.94 -3.62
N LEU A 125 -17.21 16.03 -2.46
CA LEU A 125 -17.14 14.91 -1.50
C LEU A 125 -18.52 14.60 -0.90
N ARG A 126 -19.30 15.63 -0.56
CA ARG A 126 -20.68 15.47 -0.07
C ARG A 126 -21.60 14.87 -1.13
N GLU A 127 -21.51 15.35 -2.38
CA GLU A 127 -22.26 14.79 -3.50
C GLU A 127 -21.97 13.31 -3.71
N GLU A 128 -20.69 12.91 -3.66
CA GLU A 128 -20.31 11.50 -3.78
C GLU A 128 -20.86 10.65 -2.63
N ARG A 129 -20.87 11.19 -1.40
CA ARG A 129 -21.47 10.53 -0.25
C ARG A 129 -22.98 10.33 -0.43
N GLU A 130 -23.67 11.31 -0.99
CA GLU A 130 -25.12 11.22 -1.27
C GLU A 130 -25.44 10.23 -2.38
N LYS A 131 -24.60 10.13 -3.43
CA LYS A 131 -24.75 9.07 -4.43
C LYS A 131 -24.67 7.69 -3.79
N TRP A 132 -23.77 7.49 -2.82
CA TRP A 132 -23.73 6.23 -2.06
C TRP A 132 -24.98 6.03 -1.20
N ASN A 133 -25.50 7.08 -0.54
CA ASN A 133 -26.75 6.99 0.25
C ASN A 133 -27.94 6.55 -0.59
N ALA A 134 -27.99 6.97 -1.86
CA ALA A 134 -29.06 6.63 -2.79
C ALA A 134 -28.98 5.21 -3.36
N LEU A 135 -27.89 4.47 -3.13
CA LEU A 135 -27.76 3.08 -3.59
C LEU A 135 -28.72 2.15 -2.82
N PRO A 136 -29.27 1.11 -3.47
CA PRO A 136 -29.94 0.01 -2.77
C PRO A 136 -29.02 -0.66 -1.75
N ASP A 137 -29.59 -1.23 -0.68
CA ASP A 137 -28.80 -1.83 0.41
C ASP A 137 -27.95 -3.03 -0.06
N GLU A 138 -28.41 -3.73 -1.09
CA GLU A 138 -27.67 -4.83 -1.73
C GLU A 138 -26.37 -4.34 -2.37
N GLN A 139 -26.37 -3.11 -2.91
CA GLN A 139 -25.19 -2.50 -3.50
C GLN A 139 -24.29 -1.84 -2.45
N LYS A 140 -24.86 -1.38 -1.33
CA LYS A 140 -24.11 -0.81 -0.20
C LYS A 140 -23.37 -1.89 0.58
N TYR A 141 -24.02 -3.03 0.80
CA TYR A 141 -23.54 -4.13 1.65
C TYR A 141 -23.55 -5.47 0.91
N PRO A 142 -22.76 -5.62 -0.17
CA PRO A 142 -22.76 -6.85 -0.96
C PRO A 142 -22.38 -8.11 -0.17
N HIS A 143 -21.72 -7.97 0.98
CA HIS A 143 -21.38 -9.06 1.89
C HIS A 143 -22.56 -9.57 2.72
N LEU A 144 -23.61 -8.76 2.91
CA LEU A 144 -24.84 -9.15 3.61
C LEU A 144 -25.86 -9.83 2.67
N TYR A 145 -25.66 -9.70 1.36
CA TYR A 145 -26.54 -10.24 0.32
C TYR A 145 -25.74 -11.08 -0.69
N PRO A 146 -25.22 -12.27 -0.31
CA PRO A 146 -24.59 -13.17 -1.27
C PRO A 146 -25.57 -13.57 -2.37
N GLU A 147 -25.11 -13.61 -3.62
CA GLU A 147 -25.94 -13.85 -4.82
C GLU A 147 -26.66 -15.22 -4.83
N ASP A 148 -26.38 -16.12 -3.88
CA ASP A 148 -26.93 -17.48 -3.82
C ASP A 148 -28.35 -17.59 -3.22
N GLN A 149 -29.01 -16.50 -2.81
CA GLN A 149 -30.36 -16.54 -2.22
C GLN A 149 -31.51 -16.08 -3.13
N VAL A 150 -31.26 -15.80 -4.41
CA VAL A 150 -32.33 -15.45 -5.37
C VAL A 150 -32.50 -16.55 -6.41
N ILE A 151 -33.03 -17.70 -6.00
CA ILE A 151 -33.70 -18.64 -6.92
C ILE A 151 -35.04 -19.05 -6.30
N GLY A 152 -36.14 -18.65 -6.94
CA GLY A 152 -37.40 -19.39 -6.85
C GLY A 152 -38.65 -18.60 -6.45
N SER A 153 -39.06 -17.62 -7.24
CA SER A 153 -40.50 -17.31 -7.37
C SER A 153 -40.88 -17.15 -8.85
N GLU A 154 -40.76 -18.23 -9.61
CA GLU A 154 -41.58 -18.38 -10.81
C GLU A 154 -42.28 -19.74 -10.77
N THR A 155 -43.60 -19.64 -10.82
CA THR A 155 -44.58 -20.71 -10.84
C THR A 155 -44.42 -21.64 -12.05
N ALA A 156 -44.57 -22.92 -11.75
CA ALA A 156 -44.55 -24.09 -12.63
C ALA A 156 -45.38 -23.96 -13.92
N VAL A 157 -44.90 -24.56 -15.02
CA VAL A 157 -45.68 -25.48 -15.87
C VAL A 157 -44.77 -26.56 -16.48
N THR A 158 -44.83 -27.73 -15.84
CA THR A 158 -44.84 -29.12 -16.35
C THR A 158 -43.78 -29.65 -17.34
N ASN A 159 -43.07 -30.65 -16.79
CA ASN A 159 -43.00 -32.05 -17.22
C ASN A 159 -42.22 -32.42 -18.49
N GLY A 160 -41.24 -33.30 -18.28
CA GLY A 160 -41.17 -34.50 -19.12
C GLY A 160 -39.81 -35.17 -19.24
N ALA A 161 -39.50 -36.05 -18.28
CA ALA A 161 -38.74 -37.29 -18.47
C ALA A 161 -37.23 -37.22 -18.81
N HIS A 162 -36.45 -37.26 -17.72
CA HIS A 162 -35.34 -38.21 -17.45
C HIS A 162 -35.54 -39.65 -18.04
N PRO A 163 -34.53 -40.56 -18.04
CA PRO A 163 -33.17 -40.44 -17.51
C PRO A 163 -32.04 -41.16 -18.30
N GLU A 164 -30.81 -40.93 -17.82
CA GLU A 164 -29.75 -41.93 -17.52
C GLU A 164 -29.04 -42.74 -18.62
N LYS A 165 -27.69 -42.65 -18.52
CA LYS A 165 -26.69 -43.72 -18.27
C LYS A 165 -25.56 -43.78 -19.31
N ILE A 166 -24.34 -43.37 -18.95
CA ILE A 166 -23.25 -44.11 -18.27
C ILE A 166 -22.25 -44.68 -19.30
N ASP A 167 -20.97 -44.44 -18.99
CA ASP A 167 -19.72 -45.10 -19.41
C ASP A 167 -19.05 -44.80 -20.77
N THR A 168 -17.94 -44.06 -20.63
CA THR A 168 -16.60 -44.23 -21.25
C THR A 168 -16.16 -45.69 -21.48
N PRO A 169 -15.05 -45.98 -22.21
CA PRO A 169 -14.13 -45.09 -22.93
C PRO A 169 -13.72 -45.61 -24.35
N THR A 170 -12.85 -44.84 -25.01
CA THR A 170 -11.64 -45.32 -25.73
C THR A 170 -11.56 -44.89 -27.20
N SER A 171 -10.64 -43.94 -27.40
CA SER A 171 -9.67 -43.79 -28.47
C SER A 171 -10.04 -43.90 -29.95
N THR A 172 -9.40 -42.95 -30.63
CA THR A 172 -8.74 -43.03 -31.94
C THR A 172 -9.55 -42.76 -33.20
N MET A 173 -9.29 -41.55 -33.68
CA MET A 173 -8.67 -41.27 -34.98
C MET A 173 -9.60 -41.20 -36.20
N THR A 174 -9.60 -39.96 -36.71
CA THR A 174 -9.35 -39.57 -38.10
C THR A 174 -10.50 -39.43 -39.09
N ARG A 175 -10.49 -38.22 -39.68
CA ARG A 175 -10.69 -37.85 -41.09
C ARG A 175 -12.14 -37.79 -41.58
N GLU A 176 -12.63 -36.57 -41.83
CA GLU A 176 -12.50 -35.77 -43.06
C GLU A 176 -13.66 -36.06 -44.04
N GLY A 177 -14.30 -34.99 -44.53
CA GLY A 177 -15.39 -35.05 -45.51
C GLY A 177 -16.55 -34.14 -45.09
N ALA A 178 -16.43 -32.82 -45.08
CA ALA A 178 -16.40 -31.93 -46.24
C ALA A 178 -17.69 -31.96 -47.08
N VAL A 179 -18.36 -30.78 -47.11
CA VAL A 179 -18.87 -30.09 -48.32
C VAL A 179 -20.18 -30.72 -48.87
N THR A 180 -21.29 -30.05 -49.21
CA THR A 180 -21.66 -28.69 -49.65
C THR A 180 -23.19 -28.67 -49.50
N THR A 181 -23.85 -27.68 -48.90
CA THR A 181 -24.45 -26.49 -49.55
C THR A 181 -25.09 -26.74 -50.92
N ILE A 182 -26.26 -26.08 -51.12
CA ILE A 182 -26.93 -25.65 -52.37
C ILE A 182 -28.36 -26.22 -52.41
N THR A 183 -29.46 -25.49 -52.59
CA THR A 183 -29.78 -24.05 -52.66
C THR A 183 -31.30 -23.94 -52.89
N LYS A 184 -31.86 -22.73 -52.63
CA LYS A 184 -32.93 -22.05 -53.43
C LYS A 184 -34.36 -22.62 -53.27
N LYS A 185 -35.46 -21.87 -53.36
CA LYS A 185 -35.76 -20.50 -53.84
C LYS A 185 -37.23 -20.15 -53.51
N VAL A 186 -37.52 -18.86 -53.28
CA VAL A 186 -38.61 -18.01 -53.86
C VAL A 186 -40.06 -18.38 -53.46
N SER A 187 -41.00 -17.50 -53.15
CA SER A 187 -41.51 -16.18 -53.66
C SER A 187 -42.64 -15.76 -52.66
N ASP A 188 -43.27 -14.60 -52.60
CA ASP A 188 -43.25 -13.26 -53.21
C ASP A 188 -44.23 -12.39 -52.38
N ASP A 189 -44.23 -11.10 -52.70
CA ASP A 189 -45.29 -10.11 -52.53
C ASP A 189 -45.40 -9.25 -51.25
N ALA A 190 -45.19 -7.95 -51.49
CA ALA A 190 -45.57 -6.80 -50.67
C ALA A 190 -46.83 -6.14 -51.29
N PRO A 191 -47.58 -5.24 -50.60
CA PRO A 191 -47.10 -3.86 -50.46
C PRO A 191 -47.58 -3.06 -49.21
N ALA A 192 -46.90 -1.90 -49.04
CA ALA A 192 -47.32 -0.62 -48.44
C ALA A 192 -47.22 -0.38 -46.91
N ALA A 193 -46.49 0.70 -46.57
CA ALA A 193 -46.16 1.22 -45.22
C ALA A 193 -47.10 2.36 -44.77
N PRO A 194 -47.09 2.71 -43.46
CA PRO A 194 -46.37 3.93 -43.05
C PRO A 194 -45.47 3.75 -41.80
N ALA A 195 -44.54 4.70 -41.64
CA ALA A 195 -43.32 4.59 -40.84
C ALA A 195 -43.46 4.82 -39.32
N THR A 196 -42.74 3.98 -38.57
CA THR A 196 -42.43 4.01 -37.13
C THR A 196 -40.92 4.35 -36.93
N PRO A 197 -40.48 4.76 -35.72
CA PRO A 197 -39.16 5.36 -35.45
C PRO A 197 -37.98 4.46 -35.82
N GLN A 198 -36.90 5.06 -36.34
CA GLN A 198 -35.67 4.36 -36.71
C GLN A 198 -34.94 3.78 -35.49
N GLU A 199 -34.84 2.45 -35.45
CA GLU A 199 -33.85 1.74 -34.63
C GLU A 199 -32.43 1.94 -35.19
N PRO A 200 -31.40 2.03 -34.34
CA PRO A 200 -30.02 2.19 -34.79
C PRO A 200 -29.55 0.90 -35.48
N THR A 201 -29.01 1.04 -36.69
CA THR A 201 -28.55 -0.11 -37.47
C THR A 201 -27.32 -0.76 -36.83
N ASP A 202 -27.16 -2.08 -37.02
CA ASP A 202 -26.00 -2.88 -36.57
C ASP A 202 -24.63 -2.29 -36.98
N ALA A 203 -24.60 -1.44 -38.00
CA ALA A 203 -23.40 -0.72 -38.44
C ALA A 203 -22.92 0.36 -37.44
N ASP A 204 -23.84 1.01 -36.71
CA ASP A 204 -23.52 2.01 -35.70
C ASP A 204 -23.12 1.37 -34.36
N ALA A 205 -23.67 0.19 -34.05
CA ALA A 205 -23.22 -0.64 -32.94
C ALA A 205 -21.80 -1.19 -33.17
N LEU A 206 -21.48 -1.63 -34.41
CA LEU A 206 -20.13 -2.09 -34.76
C LEU A 206 -19.10 -0.96 -34.76
N LYS A 207 -19.43 0.24 -35.24
CA LYS A 207 -18.53 1.40 -35.17
C LYS A 207 -18.30 1.84 -33.73
N SER A 208 -19.33 1.83 -32.89
CA SER A 208 -19.22 2.19 -31.47
C SER A 208 -18.38 1.17 -30.69
N GLN A 209 -18.52 -0.13 -30.99
CA GLN A 209 -17.70 -1.19 -30.40
C GLN A 209 -16.25 -1.19 -30.94
N GLN A 210 -16.02 -0.87 -32.22
CA GLN A 210 -14.67 -0.72 -32.78
C GLN A 210 -13.95 0.52 -32.23
N VAL A 211 -14.64 1.64 -32.05
CA VAL A 211 -14.07 2.85 -31.43
C VAL A 211 -13.77 2.61 -29.94
N GLN A 212 -14.63 1.89 -29.21
CA GLN A 212 -14.37 1.53 -27.80
C GLN A 212 -13.26 0.46 -27.65
N LYS A 213 -13.14 -0.52 -28.56
CA LYS A 213 -12.00 -1.46 -28.58
C LYS A 213 -10.68 -0.75 -28.90
N SER A 214 -10.68 0.17 -29.88
CA SER A 214 -9.45 0.89 -30.28
C SER A 214 -8.86 1.79 -29.19
N LYS A 215 -9.70 2.33 -28.28
CA LYS A 215 -9.21 3.08 -27.10
C LYS A 215 -8.66 2.19 -25.99
N ARG A 216 -9.00 0.89 -25.98
CA ARG A 216 -8.59 -0.08 -24.95
C ARG A 216 -7.22 -0.71 -25.25
N ASP A 217 -6.82 -0.72 -26.52
CA ASP A 217 -5.60 -1.36 -27.02
C ASP A 217 -4.43 -0.42 -27.31
N GLN A 218 -4.55 0.90 -27.06
CA GLN A 218 -3.37 1.75 -27.05
C GLN A 218 -2.54 1.46 -25.79
N PRO A 219 -1.24 1.12 -25.91
CA PRO A 219 -0.39 0.91 -24.75
C PRO A 219 -0.27 2.26 -24.03
N LYS A 220 -1.03 2.43 -22.94
CA LYS A 220 -0.84 3.57 -22.05
C LYS A 220 0.60 3.52 -21.55
N SER A 221 1.38 4.53 -21.89
CA SER A 221 2.71 4.70 -21.32
C SER A 221 2.55 4.74 -19.79
N TRP A 222 3.34 3.91 -19.11
CA TRP A 222 3.32 3.90 -17.66
C TRP A 222 4.01 5.16 -17.15
N LEU A 223 3.32 5.92 -16.31
CA LEU A 223 3.85 7.06 -15.58
C LEU A 223 4.14 6.66 -14.13
N ARG A 224 5.24 7.17 -13.58
CA ARG A 224 5.65 7.03 -12.19
C ARG A 224 4.69 7.73 -11.24
N GLU A 225 4.03 8.79 -11.69
CA GLU A 225 2.92 9.43 -10.99
C GLU A 225 1.63 9.31 -11.80
N LYS A 226 0.58 8.81 -11.14
CA LYS A 226 -0.76 8.83 -11.72
C LYS A 226 -1.35 10.23 -11.60
N LYS A 227 -2.10 10.65 -12.62
CA LYS A 227 -2.90 11.87 -12.55
C LYS A 227 -3.95 11.71 -11.44
N PRO A 228 -4.06 12.67 -10.49
CA PRO A 228 -5.04 12.60 -9.42
C PRO A 228 -6.45 12.60 -10.00
N GLY A 229 -7.32 11.77 -9.43
CA GLY A 229 -8.75 11.76 -9.74
C GLY A 229 -9.49 12.97 -9.16
N PRO A 230 -10.76 13.17 -9.56
CA PRO A 230 -11.55 14.34 -9.15
C PRO A 230 -11.86 14.39 -7.64
N LEU A 231 -11.72 13.25 -6.96
CA LEU A 231 -11.97 13.08 -5.53
C LEU A 231 -10.68 12.72 -4.77
N ASP A 232 -9.53 12.77 -5.44
CA ASP A 232 -8.24 12.61 -4.78
C ASP A 232 -7.83 13.95 -4.18
N PHE A 233 -7.29 13.91 -2.97
CA PHE A 233 -7.06 15.11 -2.20
C PHE A 233 -5.88 15.88 -2.81
N PRO A 234 -6.02 17.19 -3.06
CA PRO A 234 -4.92 18.02 -3.53
C PRO A 234 -3.71 17.95 -2.60
N ASN A 235 -2.50 18.08 -3.16
CA ASN A 235 -1.27 18.12 -2.37
C ASN A 235 -1.12 19.40 -1.54
N GLU A 236 -1.82 20.47 -1.93
CA GLU A 236 -1.74 21.80 -1.31
C GLU A 236 -3.14 22.37 -1.11
N GLY A 237 -3.28 23.31 -0.17
CA GLY A 237 -4.54 24.04 0.04
C GLY A 237 -5.63 23.28 0.80
N VAL A 238 -5.34 22.10 1.38
CA VAL A 238 -6.29 21.30 2.16
C VAL A 238 -5.93 21.17 3.65
N GLY A 239 -4.92 21.90 4.11
CA GLY A 239 -4.38 21.79 5.46
C GLY A 239 -3.71 20.43 5.71
N ILE A 240 -3.81 19.93 6.94
CA ILE A 240 -3.24 18.63 7.32
C ILE A 240 -4.10 17.49 6.75
N GLN A 241 -3.44 16.47 6.20
CA GLN A 241 -4.08 15.25 5.72
C GLN A 241 -3.79 14.06 6.63
N CYS A 242 -4.75 13.15 6.74
CA CYS A 242 -4.55 11.89 7.44
C CYS A 242 -5.38 10.74 6.88
N ASP A 243 -4.89 9.52 7.07
CA ASP A 243 -5.61 8.27 6.79
C ASP A 243 -6.02 7.61 8.11
N ILE A 244 -7.32 7.43 8.36
CA ILE A 244 -7.86 6.75 9.54
C ILE A 244 -8.13 5.28 9.21
N ASN A 245 -7.45 4.39 9.90
CA ASN A 245 -7.61 2.94 9.83
C ASN A 245 -8.52 2.46 10.96
N PHE A 246 -9.41 1.52 10.66
CA PHE A 246 -10.32 0.94 11.67
C PHE A 246 -9.66 -0.21 12.42
N PHE A 247 -8.77 -0.95 11.78
CA PHE A 247 -8.10 -2.09 12.40
C PHE A 247 -6.74 -2.31 11.75
N ASN A 248 -5.66 -2.07 12.51
CA ASN A 248 -4.30 -2.32 12.04
C ASN A 248 -3.33 -2.61 13.20
N PRO A 249 -3.56 -3.67 13.99
CA PRO A 249 -2.76 -3.91 15.18
C PRO A 249 -1.30 -4.23 14.83
N LEU A 250 -1.03 -4.97 13.75
CA LEU A 250 0.35 -5.21 13.27
C LEU A 250 1.06 -3.91 12.86
N GLY A 251 0.34 -2.93 12.30
CA GLY A 251 0.88 -1.62 11.96
C GLY A 251 1.39 -0.83 13.17
N LEU A 252 0.74 -0.97 14.33
CA LEU A 252 1.20 -0.37 15.59
C LEU A 252 2.53 -0.99 16.06
N HIS A 253 2.65 -2.32 16.01
CA HIS A 253 3.88 -3.01 16.36
C HIS A 253 5.03 -2.66 15.42
N ASN A 254 4.78 -2.63 14.09
CA ASN A 254 5.75 -2.18 13.10
C ASN A 254 6.21 -0.74 13.40
N THR A 255 5.28 0.15 13.69
CA THR A 255 5.57 1.54 14.04
C THR A 255 6.46 1.64 15.28
N GLN A 256 6.14 0.90 16.35
CA GLN A 256 6.93 0.91 17.57
C GLN A 256 8.33 0.31 17.34
N MET A 257 8.46 -0.75 16.55
CA MET A 257 9.76 -1.33 16.21
C MET A 257 10.62 -0.32 15.43
N LEU A 258 10.04 0.36 14.44
CA LEU A 258 10.72 1.42 13.69
C LEU A 258 11.13 2.58 14.60
N ARG A 259 10.28 2.95 15.56
CA ARG A 259 10.58 3.97 16.58
C ARG A 259 11.80 3.56 17.42
N CYS A 260 11.84 2.32 17.88
CA CYS A 260 12.97 1.78 18.63
C CYS A 260 14.27 1.84 17.80
N TYR A 261 14.23 1.43 16.52
CA TYR A 261 15.37 1.57 15.61
C TYR A 261 15.82 3.02 15.42
N SER A 262 14.89 3.99 15.39
CA SER A 262 15.23 5.41 15.30
C SER A 262 16.06 5.92 16.48
N MET A 263 15.93 5.27 17.65
CA MET A 263 16.66 5.62 18.87
C MET A 263 18.00 4.92 19.00
N CYS A 264 18.25 3.85 18.25
CA CYS A 264 19.47 3.04 18.37
C CYS A 264 20.75 3.74 17.91
N ASP A 265 20.68 4.66 16.93
CA ASP A 265 21.83 5.42 16.45
C ASP A 265 21.38 6.76 15.82
N PRO A 266 22.06 7.88 16.08
CA PRO A 266 21.66 9.20 15.60
C PRO A 266 21.66 9.35 14.07
N ARG A 267 22.34 8.47 13.33
CA ARG A 267 22.44 8.52 11.85
C ARG A 267 21.23 7.88 11.15
N VAL A 268 20.44 7.07 11.85
CA VAL A 268 19.32 6.30 11.27
C VAL A 268 18.26 7.22 10.68
N ARG A 269 17.75 8.13 11.50
CA ARG A 269 16.70 9.06 11.09
C ARG A 269 17.15 9.96 9.91
N PRO A 270 18.32 10.64 9.99
CA PRO A 270 18.90 11.35 8.85
C PRO A 270 18.96 10.53 7.55
N MET A 271 19.41 9.28 7.64
CA MET A 271 19.54 8.39 6.47
C MET A 271 18.17 8.05 5.87
N VAL A 272 17.19 7.71 6.72
CA VAL A 272 15.82 7.42 6.30
C VAL A 272 15.18 8.62 5.62
N LEU A 273 15.29 9.82 6.21
CA LEU A 273 14.72 11.04 5.63
C LEU A 273 15.36 11.38 4.28
N PHE A 274 16.68 11.22 4.18
CA PHE A 274 17.40 11.44 2.93
C PHE A 274 16.92 10.51 1.82
N VAL A 275 16.83 9.20 2.10
CA VAL A 275 16.38 8.19 1.12
C VAL A 275 14.92 8.40 0.75
N LYS A 276 14.03 8.71 1.71
CA LYS A 276 12.63 9.01 1.43
C LYS A 276 12.48 10.24 0.53
N SER A 277 13.21 11.32 0.83
CA SER A 277 13.22 12.55 0.03
C SER A 277 13.72 12.28 -1.39
N TRP A 278 14.85 11.55 -1.52
CA TRP A 278 15.39 11.15 -2.82
C TRP A 278 14.36 10.34 -3.62
N ALA A 279 13.79 9.29 -3.02
CA ALA A 279 12.81 8.44 -3.67
C ALA A 279 11.55 9.21 -4.12
N LYS A 280 11.11 10.21 -3.33
CA LYS A 280 10.00 11.11 -3.69
C LYS A 280 10.35 11.99 -4.89
N GLN A 281 11.53 12.64 -4.90
CA GLN A 281 11.95 13.48 -6.02
C GLN A 281 12.15 12.71 -7.33
N ARG A 282 12.43 11.41 -7.24
CA ARG A 282 12.59 10.50 -8.38
C ARG A 282 11.30 9.75 -8.74
N LYS A 283 10.19 10.06 -8.07
CA LYS A 283 8.86 9.45 -8.26
C LYS A 283 8.86 7.92 -8.11
N ILE A 284 9.69 7.37 -7.24
CA ILE A 284 9.76 5.91 -6.97
C ILE A 284 9.20 5.52 -5.60
N ASN A 285 8.49 6.45 -4.94
CA ASN A 285 7.91 6.30 -3.60
C ASN A 285 6.36 6.37 -3.65
N SER A 286 5.73 5.55 -4.50
CA SER A 286 4.27 5.44 -4.63
C SER A 286 3.85 4.01 -4.95
N SER A 287 3.33 3.30 -3.94
CA SER A 287 2.75 1.97 -4.12
C SER A 287 1.56 1.98 -5.07
N TYR A 288 0.77 3.06 -5.07
CA TYR A 288 -0.38 3.25 -5.97
C TYR A 288 0.03 3.35 -7.44
N SER A 289 1.19 3.93 -7.75
CA SER A 289 1.76 3.98 -9.10
C SER A 289 2.55 2.71 -9.48
N GLY A 290 2.63 1.74 -8.59
CA GLY A 290 3.34 0.49 -8.82
C GLY A 290 4.84 0.56 -8.54
N THR A 291 5.27 1.48 -7.67
CA THR A 291 6.64 1.56 -7.10
C THR A 291 6.62 1.20 -5.61
N LEU A 292 7.70 1.47 -4.87
CA LEU A 292 7.82 1.05 -3.48
C LEU A 292 7.17 2.07 -2.53
N SER A 293 6.66 1.61 -1.38
CA SER A 293 6.19 2.49 -0.32
C SER A 293 7.35 3.05 0.51
N SER A 294 7.09 4.12 1.27
CA SER A 294 8.08 4.65 2.22
C SER A 294 8.52 3.62 3.25
N TYR A 295 7.59 2.77 3.71
CA TYR A 295 7.91 1.66 4.62
C TYR A 295 8.92 0.69 4.01
N GLY A 296 8.77 0.32 2.74
CA GLY A 296 9.74 -0.53 2.04
C GLY A 296 11.15 0.09 2.00
N TYR A 297 11.27 1.39 1.74
CA TYR A 297 12.56 2.09 1.78
C TYR A 297 13.17 2.14 3.18
N VAL A 298 12.35 2.29 4.23
CA VAL A 298 12.83 2.23 5.62
C VAL A 298 13.43 0.86 5.91
N LEU A 299 12.74 -0.24 5.53
CA LEU A 299 13.25 -1.59 5.72
C LEU A 299 14.56 -1.83 4.95
N MET A 300 14.70 -1.27 3.74
CA MET A 300 15.96 -1.31 2.99
C MET A 300 17.12 -0.59 3.71
N VAL A 301 16.86 0.60 4.28
CA VAL A 301 17.86 1.33 5.06
C VAL A 301 18.26 0.56 6.32
N LEU A 302 17.28 0.07 7.08
CA LEU A 302 17.54 -0.71 8.29
C LEU A 302 18.34 -1.98 7.98
N HIS A 303 18.00 -2.68 6.91
CA HIS A 303 18.74 -3.86 6.45
C HIS A 303 20.20 -3.53 6.18
N TYR A 304 20.46 -2.46 5.41
CA TYR A 304 21.81 -2.05 5.10
C TYR A 304 22.60 -1.71 6.37
N LEU A 305 22.03 -0.89 7.27
CA LEU A 305 22.69 -0.46 8.51
C LEU A 305 22.97 -1.61 9.49
N MET A 306 22.09 -2.61 9.52
CA MET A 306 22.18 -3.76 10.42
C MET A 306 23.07 -4.88 9.87
N ASN A 307 22.93 -5.20 8.58
CA ASN A 307 23.45 -6.44 8.03
C ASN A 307 24.59 -6.26 7.03
N VAL A 308 24.71 -5.09 6.40
CA VAL A 308 25.66 -4.83 5.31
C VAL A 308 26.82 -3.96 5.78
N ALA A 309 26.53 -2.87 6.51
CA ALA A 309 27.56 -2.02 7.09
C ALA A 309 28.48 -2.82 8.03
N ARG A 310 29.78 -2.54 7.95
CA ARG A 310 30.82 -3.23 8.74
C ARG A 310 31.76 -2.20 9.36
N PRO A 311 31.82 -2.09 10.71
CA PRO A 311 30.95 -2.76 11.70
C PRO A 311 29.45 -2.42 11.53
N PRO A 312 28.51 -3.25 12.01
CA PRO A 312 27.08 -2.93 11.91
C PRO A 312 26.74 -1.65 12.68
N VAL A 313 25.92 -0.79 12.11
CA VAL A 313 25.44 0.46 12.75
C VAL A 313 24.32 0.17 13.73
N LEU A 314 23.50 -0.83 13.44
CA LEU A 314 22.34 -1.22 14.23
C LEU A 314 22.43 -2.67 14.70
N PRO A 315 21.98 -2.99 15.93
CA PRO A 315 21.66 -4.36 16.28
C PRO A 315 20.36 -4.80 15.62
N ASN A 316 20.09 -6.10 15.62
CA ASN A 316 18.78 -6.63 15.25
C ASN A 316 17.89 -6.73 16.49
N LEU A 317 16.84 -5.91 16.58
CA LEU A 317 15.96 -5.88 17.76
C LEU A 317 15.03 -7.11 17.85
N GLN A 318 14.88 -7.89 16.77
CA GLN A 318 14.08 -9.12 16.76
C GLN A 318 14.92 -10.37 17.09
N MET A 319 16.24 -10.23 17.25
CA MET A 319 17.11 -11.35 17.67
C MET A 319 17.20 -11.44 19.19
N ALA A 320 17.70 -12.59 19.67
CA ALA A 320 17.87 -12.85 21.09
C ALA A 320 18.94 -11.98 21.77
N TRP A 321 19.92 -11.49 21.01
CA TRP A 321 21.00 -10.66 21.55
C TRP A 321 20.47 -9.35 22.11
N ARG A 322 20.87 -9.02 23.35
CA ARG A 322 20.61 -7.74 24.01
C ARG A 322 21.82 -7.35 24.89
N PRO A 323 22.08 -6.05 25.12
CA PRO A 323 23.15 -5.61 26.03
C PRO A 323 22.95 -6.09 27.47
N GLN A 324 24.03 -6.17 28.25
CA GLN A 324 23.96 -6.56 29.66
C GLN A 324 23.10 -5.58 30.47
N GLY A 325 22.21 -6.13 31.30
CA GLY A 325 21.28 -5.34 32.13
C GLY A 325 19.98 -4.93 31.43
N CYS A 326 19.77 -5.36 30.17
CA CYS A 326 18.49 -5.23 29.48
C CYS A 326 17.59 -6.46 29.76
N THR A 327 16.29 -6.30 29.61
CA THR A 327 15.31 -7.39 29.80
C THR A 327 15.68 -8.57 28.87
N PRO A 328 15.71 -9.83 29.33
CA PRO A 328 16.00 -10.98 28.46
C PRO A 328 14.94 -11.20 27.37
N SER A 329 15.33 -11.79 26.24
CA SER A 329 14.41 -12.04 25.12
C SER A 329 13.30 -13.04 25.43
N SER A 330 13.53 -13.97 26.35
CA SER A 330 12.58 -15.02 26.72
C SER A 330 11.34 -14.54 27.48
N VAL A 331 11.31 -13.28 27.92
CA VAL A 331 10.25 -12.73 28.78
C VAL A 331 9.14 -12.05 27.96
N THR A 332 9.45 -11.66 26.71
CA THR A 332 8.52 -10.95 25.84
C THR A 332 8.01 -11.90 24.77
N ARG A 333 6.83 -12.49 24.97
CA ARG A 333 6.08 -13.15 23.89
C ARG A 333 4.70 -12.51 23.74
N THR A 334 4.45 -11.95 22.57
CA THR A 334 3.20 -11.30 22.19
C THR A 334 2.80 -11.80 20.81
N GLU A 335 1.54 -12.19 20.67
CA GLU A 335 0.96 -12.65 19.41
C GLU A 335 -0.22 -11.75 19.05
N VAL A 336 -0.29 -11.34 17.79
CA VAL A 336 -1.33 -10.47 17.23
C VAL A 336 -1.68 -11.03 15.86
N ASP A 337 -2.97 -11.28 15.62
CA ASP A 337 -3.47 -11.86 14.35
C ASP A 337 -2.73 -13.13 13.90
N GLY A 338 -2.33 -13.98 14.86
CA GLY A 338 -1.58 -15.21 14.59
C GLY A 338 -0.08 -15.00 14.31
N TRP A 339 0.42 -13.78 14.45
CA TRP A 339 1.82 -13.42 14.23
C TRP A 339 2.52 -13.06 15.54
N THR A 340 3.70 -13.64 15.76
CA THR A 340 4.60 -13.24 16.85
C THR A 340 5.16 -11.85 16.57
N VAL A 341 4.89 -10.89 17.47
CA VAL A 341 5.29 -9.47 17.34
C VAL A 341 6.39 -9.07 18.33
N ASP A 342 7.30 -10.01 18.59
CA ASP A 342 8.37 -9.88 19.59
C ASP A 342 9.58 -9.13 19.06
N PHE A 343 10.06 -8.19 19.87
CA PHE A 343 11.32 -7.48 19.69
C PHE A 343 11.72 -6.82 21.01
N TRP A 344 12.97 -6.38 21.11
CA TRP A 344 13.42 -5.52 22.20
C TRP A 344 12.75 -4.14 22.08
N ARG A 345 11.69 -3.93 22.86
CA ARG A 345 10.74 -2.81 22.71
C ARG A 345 10.82 -1.73 23.80
N ASN A 346 11.67 -1.94 24.81
CA ASN A 346 11.81 -1.01 25.92
C ASN A 346 12.68 0.18 25.48
N GLU A 347 12.03 1.30 25.16
CA GLU A 347 12.68 2.52 24.67
C GLU A 347 13.70 3.08 25.69
N GLU A 348 13.43 2.98 26.99
CA GLU A 348 14.32 3.45 28.04
C GLU A 348 15.60 2.60 28.11
N GLU A 349 15.46 1.27 28.03
CA GLU A 349 16.62 0.37 27.97
C GLU A 349 17.49 0.63 26.74
N ILE A 350 16.86 0.84 25.57
CA ILE A 350 17.57 1.15 24.32
C ILE A 350 18.36 2.45 24.49
N GLN A 351 17.73 3.52 24.96
CA GLN A 351 18.40 4.80 25.19
C GLN A 351 19.53 4.68 26.22
N ASN A 352 19.35 3.89 27.27
CA ASN A 352 20.38 3.62 28.27
C ASN A 352 21.59 2.89 27.66
N ALA A 353 21.35 1.88 26.82
CA ALA A 353 22.41 1.15 26.12
C ALA A 353 23.15 2.05 25.12
N VAL A 354 22.45 2.92 24.40
CA VAL A 354 23.04 3.94 23.51
C VAL A 354 23.96 4.86 24.30
N ARG A 355 23.50 5.42 25.42
CA ARG A 355 24.30 6.33 26.28
C ARG A 355 25.57 5.67 26.83
N LYS A 356 25.50 4.36 27.09
CA LYS A 356 26.65 3.55 27.54
C LYS A 356 27.55 3.07 26.40
N GLY A 357 27.24 3.39 25.14
CA GLY A 357 28.02 2.96 23.98
C GLY A 357 27.95 1.46 23.68
N GLN A 358 26.87 0.78 24.11
CA GLN A 358 26.73 -0.69 24.02
C GLN A 358 26.03 -1.17 22.74
N MET A 359 25.63 -0.25 21.85
CA MET A 359 24.84 -0.57 20.65
C MET A 359 25.71 -0.88 19.42
N SER A 360 26.67 -0.01 19.11
CA SER A 360 27.52 -0.14 17.92
C SER A 360 28.89 0.53 18.09
N SER A 361 29.91 -0.12 17.53
CA SER A 361 31.27 0.43 17.39
C SER A 361 31.49 1.14 16.04
N ASN A 362 30.50 1.17 15.14
CA ASN A 362 30.64 1.83 13.84
C ASN A 362 30.83 3.35 14.01
N ARG A 363 31.77 3.92 13.25
CA ARG A 363 32.10 5.37 13.25
C ARG A 363 32.02 6.01 11.87
N ASP A 364 31.46 5.30 10.89
CA ASP A 364 31.33 5.81 9.53
C ASP A 364 30.45 7.05 9.49
N SER A 365 30.82 8.01 8.66
CA SER A 365 30.01 9.21 8.46
C SER A 365 28.65 8.86 7.83
N LEU A 366 27.64 9.70 8.03
CA LEU A 366 26.37 9.56 7.31
C LEU A 366 26.56 9.56 5.78
N GLY A 367 27.52 10.34 5.28
CA GLY A 367 27.81 10.44 3.85
C GLY A 367 28.36 9.14 3.26
N SER A 368 29.31 8.49 3.95
CA SER A 368 29.86 7.19 3.51
C SER A 368 28.81 6.09 3.57
N LEU A 369 28.02 6.03 4.66
CA LEU A 369 26.91 5.07 4.77
C LEU A 369 25.87 5.24 3.65
N LEU A 370 25.55 6.49 3.28
CA LEU A 370 24.65 6.76 2.15
C LEU A 370 25.26 6.32 0.81
N ALA A 371 26.54 6.59 0.57
CA ALA A 371 27.21 6.18 -0.66
C ALA A 371 27.21 4.66 -0.84
N ASP A 372 27.56 3.94 0.23
CA ASP A 372 27.60 2.48 0.25
C ASP A 372 26.21 1.85 0.20
N PHE A 373 25.18 2.51 0.76
CA PHE A 373 23.78 2.11 0.59
C PHE A 373 23.35 2.14 -0.89
N PHE A 374 23.66 3.22 -1.61
CA PHE A 374 23.36 3.30 -3.04
C PHE A 374 24.19 2.29 -3.84
N GLN A 375 25.45 2.05 -3.48
CA GLN A 375 26.26 0.99 -4.08
C GLN A 375 25.59 -0.38 -3.90
N TYR A 376 25.26 -0.76 -2.66
CA TYR A 376 24.70 -2.07 -2.32
C TYR A 376 23.45 -2.41 -3.14
N TYR A 377 22.54 -1.46 -3.28
CA TYR A 377 21.30 -1.64 -4.03
C TYR A 377 21.43 -1.38 -5.54
N SER A 378 22.47 -0.69 -6.01
CA SER A 378 22.73 -0.54 -7.46
C SER A 378 23.12 -1.86 -8.14
N SER A 379 23.60 -2.84 -7.36
CA SER A 379 24.27 -4.06 -7.85
C SER A 379 25.48 -3.74 -8.75
N MET A 380 26.17 -2.63 -8.49
CA MET A 380 27.38 -2.18 -9.18
C MET A 380 28.53 -2.00 -8.19
N GLY A 381 29.75 -1.92 -8.72
CA GLY A 381 30.96 -1.73 -7.91
C GLY A 381 31.50 -3.01 -7.28
N GLN A 382 32.53 -2.87 -6.45
CA GLN A 382 33.32 -3.99 -5.91
C GLN A 382 32.88 -4.44 -4.50
N GLY A 383 31.84 -3.84 -3.92
CA GLY A 383 31.34 -4.15 -2.58
C GLY A 383 30.27 -5.24 -2.56
N PRO A 384 29.69 -5.52 -1.37
CA PRO A 384 28.50 -6.35 -1.24
C PRO A 384 27.35 -5.82 -2.11
N GLN A 385 26.50 -6.70 -2.61
CA GLN A 385 25.40 -6.34 -3.50
C GLN A 385 24.13 -7.10 -3.14
N PHE A 386 22.99 -6.40 -3.21
CA PHE A 386 21.69 -7.04 -3.14
C PHE A 386 21.35 -7.72 -4.47
N ARG A 387 20.98 -9.00 -4.42
CA ARG A 387 20.59 -9.80 -5.59
C ARG A 387 19.07 -9.82 -5.74
N TRP A 388 18.52 -8.76 -6.34
CA TRP A 388 17.08 -8.53 -6.53
C TRP A 388 16.26 -9.72 -7.04
N THR A 389 16.84 -10.56 -7.90
CA THR A 389 16.17 -11.71 -8.50
C THR A 389 16.17 -12.96 -7.64
N GLN A 390 17.09 -13.08 -6.68
CA GLN A 390 17.33 -14.30 -5.88
C GLN A 390 17.03 -14.11 -4.39
N GLN A 391 17.13 -12.88 -3.88
CA GLN A 391 17.06 -12.59 -2.46
C GLN A 391 15.72 -11.99 -2.05
N VAL A 392 15.35 -12.28 -0.81
CA VAL A 392 14.27 -11.65 -0.04
C VAL A 392 14.94 -10.91 1.11
N LEU A 393 14.68 -9.61 1.24
CA LEU A 393 15.08 -8.85 2.42
C LEU A 393 14.21 -9.31 3.59
N SER A 394 14.81 -9.80 4.67
CA SER A 394 14.11 -10.25 5.87
C SER A 394 14.87 -9.73 7.10
N LEU A 395 14.41 -8.63 7.69
CA LEU A 395 15.14 -7.98 8.80
C LEU A 395 15.34 -8.91 9.99
N ARG A 396 14.38 -9.78 10.29
CA ARG A 396 14.38 -10.64 11.48
C ARG A 396 15.40 -11.79 11.42
N THR A 397 15.89 -12.15 10.24
CA THR A 397 16.79 -13.30 10.08
C THR A 397 18.24 -12.91 10.29
N GLU A 398 19.07 -13.90 10.59
CA GLU A 398 20.52 -13.72 10.58
C GLU A 398 20.96 -13.22 9.18
N HIS A 399 21.81 -12.20 9.16
CA HIS A 399 22.28 -11.49 7.96
C HIS A 399 21.21 -10.76 7.12
N GLY A 400 19.95 -10.75 7.54
CA GLY A 400 18.90 -9.95 6.91
C GLY A 400 18.38 -10.44 5.55
N ILE A 401 18.75 -11.66 5.12
CA ILE A 401 18.46 -12.18 3.78
C ILE A 401 17.97 -13.62 3.84
N LEU A 402 16.91 -13.90 3.07
CA LEU A 402 16.50 -15.24 2.66
C LEU A 402 16.64 -15.41 1.14
N THR A 403 16.69 -16.64 0.65
CA THR A 403 16.52 -16.90 -0.79
C THR A 403 15.04 -16.92 -1.14
N LYS A 404 14.67 -16.53 -2.36
CA LYS A 404 13.29 -16.63 -2.84
C LYS A 404 12.80 -18.07 -2.84
N GLU A 405 13.69 -19.02 -3.13
CA GLU A 405 13.44 -20.46 -3.10
C GLU A 405 13.05 -20.91 -1.69
N ALA A 406 13.85 -20.55 -0.67
CA ALA A 406 13.55 -20.90 0.72
C ALA A 406 12.25 -20.26 1.22
N LYS A 407 11.90 -19.08 0.70
CA LYS A 407 10.67 -18.38 1.04
C LYS A 407 9.44 -18.85 0.25
N GLY A 408 9.63 -19.60 -0.85
CA GLY A 408 8.56 -19.97 -1.77
C GLY A 408 8.08 -18.83 -2.68
N TRP A 409 8.80 -17.70 -2.73
CA TRP A 409 8.44 -16.50 -3.49
C TRP A 409 9.08 -16.48 -4.88
N VAL A 410 8.97 -17.60 -5.60
CA VAL A 410 9.63 -17.84 -6.89
C VAL A 410 8.71 -17.70 -8.11
N LYS A 411 7.40 -17.88 -7.92
CA LYS A 411 6.41 -17.88 -9.01
C LYS A 411 5.26 -16.97 -8.65
N ALA A 412 4.66 -16.34 -9.66
CA ALA A 412 3.50 -15.51 -9.43
C ALA A 412 2.35 -16.34 -8.84
N GLN A 413 1.77 -15.86 -7.75
CA GLN A 413 0.62 -16.49 -7.10
C GLN A 413 -0.58 -15.54 -7.20
N THR A 414 -1.76 -16.10 -7.45
CA THR A 414 -3.02 -15.34 -7.43
C THR A 414 -3.81 -15.78 -6.22
N GLU A 415 -4.13 -14.83 -5.35
CA GLU A 415 -5.07 -15.02 -4.25
C GLU A 415 -6.42 -14.46 -4.69
N GLU A 416 -7.48 -15.27 -4.58
CA GLU A 416 -8.86 -14.87 -4.89
C GLU A 416 -9.69 -14.93 -3.61
N GLY A 417 -10.27 -13.81 -3.19
CA GLY A 417 -11.10 -13.70 -1.99
C GLY A 417 -11.94 -12.42 -2.01
N GLU A 418 -13.16 -12.47 -1.48
CA GLU A 418 -14.10 -11.32 -1.44
C GLU A 418 -14.27 -10.59 -2.80
N GLY A 419 -14.29 -11.33 -3.91
CA GLY A 419 -14.39 -10.75 -5.26
C GLY A 419 -13.14 -9.98 -5.73
N LYS A 420 -12.02 -10.04 -5.00
CA LYS A 420 -10.73 -9.43 -5.35
C LYS A 420 -9.76 -10.52 -5.84
N LYS A 421 -9.04 -10.22 -6.93
CA LYS A 421 -7.90 -11.02 -7.41
C LYS A 421 -6.61 -10.26 -7.12
N ILE A 422 -5.79 -10.79 -6.22
CA ILE A 422 -4.50 -10.20 -5.84
C ILE A 422 -3.40 -11.05 -6.47
N GLN A 423 -2.58 -10.43 -7.34
CA GLN A 423 -1.47 -11.12 -7.99
C GLN A 423 -0.13 -10.77 -7.33
N HIS A 424 0.47 -11.75 -6.67
CA HIS A 424 1.79 -11.66 -6.06
C HIS A 424 2.86 -12.02 -7.09
N ARG A 425 3.53 -11.02 -7.68
CA ARG A 425 4.51 -11.25 -8.76
C ARG A 425 5.94 -11.50 -8.28
N TYR A 426 6.24 -11.24 -7.00
CA TYR A 426 7.55 -11.42 -6.37
C TYR A 426 8.75 -10.86 -7.17
N LEU A 427 8.55 -9.74 -7.87
CA LEU A 427 9.58 -9.07 -8.67
C LEU A 427 10.67 -8.46 -7.78
N PHE A 428 10.23 -7.88 -6.66
CA PHE A 428 11.05 -7.43 -5.55
C PHE A 428 10.42 -7.96 -4.27
N CYS A 429 11.25 -8.46 -3.35
CA CYS A 429 10.80 -9.18 -2.18
C CYS A 429 11.39 -8.60 -0.91
N ILE A 430 10.50 -8.07 -0.07
CA ILE A 430 10.80 -7.61 1.28
C ILE A 430 9.77 -8.28 2.19
N GLU A 431 10.23 -9.19 3.07
CA GLU A 431 9.41 -9.81 4.11
C GLU A 431 9.04 -8.75 5.15
N ASP A 432 7.75 -8.66 5.48
CA ASP A 432 7.34 -7.86 6.63
C ASP A 432 7.93 -8.44 7.92
N PRO A 433 8.45 -7.60 8.85
CA PRO A 433 9.07 -8.05 10.10
C PRO A 433 8.18 -8.93 10.99
N PHE A 434 6.85 -8.76 10.93
CA PHE A 434 5.89 -9.51 11.73
C PHE A 434 4.96 -10.35 10.87
N GLU A 435 4.37 -9.78 9.82
CA GLU A 435 3.45 -10.50 8.95
C GLU A 435 4.23 -11.29 7.89
N LEU A 436 4.81 -12.43 8.25
CA LEU A 436 5.84 -13.08 7.42
C LEU A 436 5.35 -13.53 6.04
N ALA A 437 4.05 -13.74 5.84
CA ALA A 437 3.48 -14.04 4.53
C ALA A 437 3.41 -12.81 3.60
N HIS A 438 3.51 -11.61 4.15
CA HIS A 438 3.37 -10.36 3.43
C HIS A 438 4.68 -9.90 2.78
N ASN A 439 4.65 -9.77 1.45
CA ASN A 439 5.66 -9.03 0.72
C ASN A 439 5.33 -7.53 0.71
N VAL A 440 6.12 -6.71 1.41
CA VAL A 440 5.96 -5.24 1.46
C VAL A 440 6.08 -4.61 0.06
N ALA A 441 6.83 -5.25 -0.84
CA ALA A 441 6.99 -4.80 -2.22
C ALA A 441 5.96 -5.40 -3.20
N ARG A 442 4.85 -6.02 -2.72
CA ARG A 442 3.86 -6.69 -3.59
C ARG A 442 3.27 -5.81 -4.70
N THR A 443 3.16 -4.50 -4.48
CA THR A 443 2.59 -3.55 -5.45
C THR A 443 3.58 -3.14 -6.53
N VAL A 444 4.87 -3.47 -6.37
CA VAL A 444 5.90 -3.09 -7.34
C VAL A 444 5.68 -3.84 -8.66
N THR A 445 5.42 -3.07 -9.71
CA THR A 445 5.21 -3.57 -11.07
C THR A 445 6.54 -3.78 -11.80
N HIS A 446 6.50 -4.34 -13.01
CA HIS A 446 7.71 -4.49 -13.84
C HIS A 446 8.38 -3.14 -14.12
N ASN A 447 7.60 -2.16 -14.58
CA ASN A 447 8.13 -0.81 -14.83
C ASN A 447 8.62 -0.15 -13.53
N GLY A 448 7.91 -0.37 -12.43
CA GLY A 448 8.32 0.13 -11.12
C GLY A 448 9.66 -0.42 -10.65
N ILE A 449 9.90 -1.73 -10.76
CA ILE A 449 11.19 -2.31 -10.34
C ILE A 449 12.34 -1.87 -11.25
N VAL A 450 12.09 -1.72 -12.55
CA VAL A 450 13.08 -1.17 -13.49
C VAL A 450 13.44 0.26 -13.08
N ALA A 451 12.44 1.13 -12.88
CA ALA A 451 12.62 2.50 -12.42
C ALA A 451 13.41 2.58 -11.10
N ILE A 452 13.06 1.76 -10.11
CA ILE A 452 13.76 1.72 -8.81
C ILE A 452 15.24 1.36 -9.00
N ARG A 453 15.53 0.28 -9.73
CA ARG A 453 16.92 -0.19 -9.95
C ARG A 453 17.75 0.83 -10.72
N ASP A 454 17.16 1.46 -11.74
CA ASP A 454 17.85 2.46 -12.53
C ASP A 454 18.18 3.72 -11.72
N GLU A 455 17.30 4.14 -10.81
CA GLU A 455 17.60 5.25 -9.91
C GLU A 455 18.70 4.92 -8.91
N PHE A 456 18.78 3.69 -8.39
CA PHE A 456 19.92 3.26 -7.56
C PHE A 456 21.25 3.28 -8.34
N ARG A 457 21.25 2.79 -9.58
CA ARG A 457 22.43 2.84 -10.46
C ARG A 457 22.84 4.27 -10.80
N ARG A 458 21.87 5.13 -11.13
CA ARG A 458 22.07 6.56 -11.36
C ARG A 458 22.67 7.24 -10.14
N ALA A 459 22.08 7.01 -8.96
CA ALA A 459 22.59 7.57 -7.71
C ALA A 459 24.04 7.16 -7.45
N TYR A 460 24.36 5.87 -7.59
CA TYR A 460 25.73 5.37 -7.45
C TYR A 460 26.70 6.02 -8.44
N ARG A 461 26.36 6.08 -9.74
CA ARG A 461 27.20 6.72 -10.78
C ARG A 461 27.44 8.21 -10.49
N ILE A 462 26.43 8.95 -10.06
CA ILE A 462 26.54 10.37 -9.69
C ILE A 462 27.51 10.52 -8.50
N LEU A 463 27.33 9.74 -7.45
CA LEU A 463 28.16 9.82 -6.25
C LEU A 463 29.62 9.41 -6.54
N GLN A 464 29.83 8.39 -7.37
CA GLN A 464 31.17 7.98 -7.80
C GLN A 464 31.86 9.05 -8.66
N SER A 465 31.14 9.65 -9.62
CA SER A 465 31.70 10.71 -10.47
C SER A 465 32.15 11.90 -9.64
N ILE A 466 31.25 12.42 -8.78
CA ILE A 466 31.54 13.55 -7.89
C ILE A 466 32.67 13.20 -6.91
N GLY A 467 32.65 12.01 -6.32
CA GLY A 467 33.67 11.54 -5.39
C GLY A 467 35.07 11.46 -6.02
N ASN A 468 35.14 11.21 -7.33
CA ASN A 468 36.38 11.21 -8.11
C ASN A 468 36.76 12.59 -8.69
N GLY A 469 36.07 13.67 -8.28
CA GLY A 469 36.34 15.03 -8.77
C GLY A 469 35.79 15.35 -10.16
N HIS A 470 34.94 14.49 -10.73
CA HIS A 470 34.32 14.68 -12.03
C HIS A 470 32.90 15.26 -11.89
N PRO A 471 32.37 15.96 -12.91
CA PRO A 471 30.99 16.43 -12.89
C PRO A 471 29.99 15.27 -12.94
N ALA A 472 28.78 15.49 -12.41
CA ALA A 472 27.69 14.53 -12.50
C ALA A 472 26.97 14.65 -13.85
N ASN A 473 27.35 13.80 -14.81
CA ASN A 473 26.78 13.81 -16.17
C ASN A 473 25.28 13.48 -16.22
N GLU A 474 24.72 12.88 -15.16
CA GLU A 474 23.29 12.54 -15.04
C GLU A 474 22.50 13.53 -14.17
N GLY A 475 23.06 14.73 -13.98
CA GLY A 475 22.50 15.80 -13.18
C GLY A 475 22.59 15.57 -11.66
N PRO A 476 22.03 16.48 -10.85
CA PRO A 476 22.02 16.37 -9.40
C PRO A 476 21.28 15.13 -8.89
N LEU A 477 21.72 14.55 -7.76
CA LEU A 477 21.06 13.38 -7.16
C LEU A 477 19.56 13.60 -6.90
N PHE A 478 19.19 14.79 -6.43
CA PHE A 478 17.82 15.22 -6.11
C PHE A 478 17.13 16.01 -7.23
N ALA A 479 17.65 15.98 -8.46
CA ALA A 479 16.94 16.58 -9.59
C ALA A 479 15.51 16.03 -9.64
N LYS A 480 14.52 16.92 -9.66
CA LYS A 480 13.11 16.51 -9.77
C LYS A 480 12.93 15.80 -11.10
N LEU A 481 12.38 14.59 -11.08
CA LEU A 481 12.00 13.91 -12.32
C LEU A 481 10.79 14.62 -12.91
N VAL A 482 10.91 15.11 -14.14
CA VAL A 482 9.78 15.57 -14.95
C VAL A 482 9.51 14.47 -15.96
N GLU A 483 8.26 14.02 -16.05
CA GLU A 483 7.83 13.05 -17.04
C GLU A 483 7.18 13.83 -18.16
N ASP A 484 7.68 13.69 -19.38
CA ASP A 484 7.05 14.28 -20.54
C ASP A 484 5.70 13.57 -20.76
N GLU A 485 4.62 14.36 -20.94
CA GLU A 485 3.34 13.76 -21.27
C GLU A 485 3.43 13.10 -22.66
N PRO A 486 2.92 11.87 -22.81
CA PRO A 486 2.96 11.14 -24.07
C PRO A 486 2.15 11.81 -25.19
#